data_AF-A0A3D4YZF3-F1
#
_entry.id   AF-A0A3D4YZF3-F1
#
_cell.length_a   1.000
_cell.length_b   1.000
_cell.length_c   1.000
_cell.angle_alpha   90.00
_cell.angle_beta   90.00
_cell.angle_gamma   90.00
#
_symmetry.space_group_name_H-M   'P 1'
#
loop_
_entity.id
_entity.type
_entity.pdbx_description
1 polymer ?
#
loop_
_entity_poly.entity_id
_entity_poly.type
_entity_poly.pdbx_seq_one_letter_code
_entity_poly.pdbx_strand_id
1 'polypeptide(L)'
;MWISRDLEKSWSQAASLPVKILRGVRQCGKSALLQKLGGDSRQHITLDDLQTRRTAEEDPALFFEQYPWPLIIDEVQYAPRLFPEIKKRIDDLRRARPQSEKVLSRSPLWLTGSNQILLDQRVRESLAGRAGYFSLHTLSVAELQNGLEGFSVKECFLKGGWPELYVTPSLSPVEYLNNYLLSYLEKDIVMSAGILKVSAFEKALGLLGARVSTLLNASEIAAHVGVQATTVQEWLGLLERNQIVFLLPGYFHNLSKRLIKSPRLYFLD
;
A
#
# COMPACT_ATOMS: atom_id res chain seq x y z
N MET A 1 -3.68 -14.57 17.14
CA MET A 1 -2.91 -15.51 16.29
C MET A 1 -2.15 -14.69 15.26
N TRP A 2 -0.90 -15.03 14.93
CA TRP A 2 -0.15 -14.35 13.86
C TRP A 2 0.00 -15.28 12.66
N ILE A 3 -0.28 -14.76 11.45
CA ILE A 3 -0.05 -15.46 10.19
C ILE A 3 1.20 -14.85 9.53
N SER A 4 2.21 -15.68 9.32
CA SER A 4 3.47 -15.26 8.69
C SER A 4 3.22 -14.75 7.28
N ARG A 5 3.86 -13.63 6.92
CA ARG A 5 3.68 -13.00 5.61
C ARG A 5 4.75 -13.44 4.62
N ASP A 6 4.36 -13.75 3.39
CA ASP A 6 5.27 -14.13 2.29
C ASP A 6 6.30 -13.03 2.03
N LEU A 7 5.90 -11.77 2.25
CA LEU A 7 6.75 -10.59 2.10
C LEU A 7 7.98 -10.61 3.04
N GLU A 8 7.89 -11.24 4.22
CA GLU A 8 8.93 -11.23 5.27
C GLU A 8 10.30 -11.66 4.74
N LYS A 9 10.32 -12.64 3.82
CA LYS A 9 11.55 -13.13 3.20
C LYS A 9 12.23 -12.05 2.35
N SER A 10 11.48 -11.46 1.43
CA SER A 10 11.99 -10.40 0.55
C SER A 10 12.38 -9.14 1.33
N TRP A 11 11.61 -8.81 2.37
CA TRP A 11 11.91 -7.71 3.28
C TRP A 11 13.25 -7.93 3.97
N SER A 12 13.49 -9.11 4.51
CA SER A 12 14.72 -9.43 5.25
C SER A 12 15.96 -9.42 4.33
N GLN A 13 15.85 -9.98 3.12
CA GLN A 13 16.94 -10.02 2.13
C GLN A 13 17.39 -8.62 1.67
N ALA A 14 16.52 -7.63 1.74
CA ALA A 14 16.82 -6.26 1.33
C ALA A 14 17.54 -5.41 2.41
N ALA A 15 18.27 -6.03 3.35
CA ALA A 15 18.94 -5.34 4.46
C ALA A 15 19.90 -4.21 4.04
N SER A 16 20.45 -4.29 2.83
CA SER A 16 21.37 -3.31 2.25
C SER A 16 20.72 -2.00 1.82
N LEU A 17 19.39 -1.93 1.73
CA LEU A 17 18.67 -0.72 1.31
C LEU A 17 18.57 0.29 2.47
N PRO A 18 19.02 1.54 2.30
CA PRO A 18 18.94 2.55 3.34
C PRO A 18 17.52 2.77 3.86
N VAL A 19 16.57 2.92 2.94
CA VAL A 19 15.15 3.06 3.27
C VAL A 19 14.39 1.85 2.75
N LYS A 20 13.52 1.28 3.59
CA LYS A 20 12.50 0.33 3.14
C LYS A 20 11.14 0.96 3.32
N ILE A 21 10.34 0.92 2.26
CA ILE A 21 9.01 1.51 2.25
C ILE A 21 8.00 0.38 2.09
N LEU A 22 7.17 0.18 3.11
CA LEU A 22 6.05 -0.74 3.07
C LEU A 22 4.79 0.01 2.62
N ARG A 23 4.19 -0.47 1.54
CA ARG A 23 2.96 0.06 0.93
C ARG A 23 1.90 -1.03 0.93
N GLY A 24 0.64 -0.66 0.79
CA GLY A 24 -0.45 -1.61 0.91
C GLY A 24 -1.78 -0.93 1.16
N VAL A 25 -2.86 -1.63 0.83
CA VAL A 25 -4.22 -1.19 1.17
C VAL A 25 -4.37 -0.92 2.67
N ARG A 26 -5.28 -0.02 3.04
CA ARG A 26 -5.64 0.19 4.45
C ARG A 26 -6.07 -1.13 5.07
N GLN A 27 -5.72 -1.40 6.33
CA GLN A 27 -6.09 -2.63 7.07
C GLN A 27 -5.47 -3.96 6.59
N CYS A 28 -4.48 -3.98 5.68
CA CYS A 28 -3.76 -5.24 5.35
C CYS A 28 -2.71 -5.70 6.39
N GLY A 29 -2.53 -4.94 7.49
CA GLY A 29 -1.59 -5.28 8.57
C GLY A 29 -0.19 -4.69 8.46
N LYS A 30 -0.01 -3.56 7.75
CA LYS A 30 1.30 -2.90 7.57
C LYS A 30 2.00 -2.56 8.89
N SER A 31 1.35 -1.78 9.75
CA SER A 31 1.91 -1.32 11.02
C SER A 31 2.23 -2.51 11.95
N ALA A 32 1.32 -3.50 11.99
CA ALA A 32 1.53 -4.73 12.75
C ALA A 32 2.75 -5.53 12.24
N LEU A 33 2.93 -5.63 10.92
CA LEU A 33 4.09 -6.30 10.31
C LEU A 33 5.39 -5.57 10.65
N LEU A 34 5.43 -4.25 10.51
CA LEU A 34 6.64 -3.48 10.81
C LEU A 34 7.00 -3.52 12.29
N GLN A 35 6.01 -3.42 13.18
CA GLN A 35 6.23 -3.55 14.61
C GLN A 35 6.79 -4.94 14.96
N LYS A 36 6.21 -6.01 14.39
CA LYS A 36 6.71 -7.38 14.60
C LYS A 36 8.15 -7.55 14.10
N LEU A 37 8.44 -7.10 12.88
CA LEU A 37 9.77 -7.24 12.28
C LEU A 37 10.81 -6.32 12.91
N GLY A 38 10.38 -5.17 13.45
CA GLY A 38 11.24 -4.21 14.13
C GLY A 38 11.61 -4.68 15.54
N GLY A 39 10.66 -5.31 16.23
CA GLY A 39 10.80 -5.68 17.65
C GLY A 39 11.26 -4.50 18.49
N ASP A 40 12.04 -4.78 19.54
CA ASP A 40 12.63 -3.74 20.39
C ASP A 40 13.87 -3.07 19.76
N SER A 41 14.29 -3.53 18.58
CA SER A 41 15.50 -3.04 17.93
C SER A 41 15.29 -1.71 17.21
N ARG A 42 14.04 -1.27 17.02
CA ARG A 42 13.66 -0.05 16.30
C ARG A 42 12.55 0.66 17.05
N GLN A 43 12.69 1.97 17.23
CA GLN A 43 11.59 2.78 17.70
C GLN A 43 10.51 2.88 16.62
N HIS A 44 9.24 2.81 17.03
CA HIS A 44 8.09 2.97 16.15
C HIS A 44 7.38 4.27 16.46
N ILE A 45 7.36 5.19 15.49
CA ILE A 45 6.75 6.52 15.62
C ILE A 45 5.64 6.64 14.58
N THR A 46 4.46 7.08 15.01
CA THR A 46 3.34 7.40 14.13
C THR A 46 3.20 8.90 13.97
N LEU A 47 2.94 9.37 12.75
CA LEU A 47 2.61 10.77 12.47
C LEU A 47 1.11 11.08 12.55
N ASP A 48 0.30 10.15 13.07
CA ASP A 48 -1.04 10.49 13.57
C ASP A 48 -0.95 11.37 14.83
N ASP A 49 0.13 11.25 15.60
CA ASP A 49 0.39 12.15 16.72
C ASP A 49 0.70 13.57 16.22
N LEU A 50 -0.17 14.52 16.54
CA LEU A 50 -0.11 15.88 16.01
C LEU A 50 1.18 16.61 16.40
N GLN A 51 1.69 16.38 17.61
CA GLN A 51 2.91 17.02 18.08
C GLN A 51 4.12 16.51 17.31
N THR A 52 4.23 15.19 17.19
CA THR A 52 5.31 14.52 16.47
C THR A 52 5.28 14.87 14.98
N ARG A 53 4.09 14.89 14.37
CA ARG A 53 3.88 15.35 12.99
C ARG A 53 4.32 16.79 12.80
N ARG A 54 3.97 17.68 13.72
CA ARG A 54 4.33 19.10 13.64
C ARG A 54 5.85 19.26 13.61
N THR A 55 6.56 18.59 14.53
CA THR A 55 8.03 18.58 14.52
C THR A 55 8.57 18.03 13.19
N ALA A 56 8.03 16.91 12.71
CA ALA A 56 8.46 16.30 11.46
C ALA A 56 8.32 17.21 10.23
N GLU A 57 7.31 18.10 10.21
CA GLU A 57 7.03 18.98 9.08
C GLU A 57 7.67 20.38 9.23
N GLU A 58 7.75 20.91 10.44
CA GLU A 58 8.35 22.22 10.71
C GLU A 58 9.88 22.15 10.81
N ASP A 59 10.42 21.12 11.48
CA ASP A 59 11.85 20.89 11.67
C ASP A 59 12.23 19.40 11.55
N PRO A 60 12.35 18.88 10.31
CA PRO A 60 12.79 17.51 10.05
C PRO A 60 14.14 17.15 10.71
N ALA A 61 15.05 18.11 10.89
CA ALA A 61 16.36 17.85 11.47
C ALA A 61 16.23 17.53 12.96
N LEU A 62 15.46 18.36 13.69
CA LEU A 62 15.11 18.12 15.09
C LEU A 62 14.36 16.79 15.28
N PHE A 63 13.43 16.47 14.38
CA PHE A 63 12.71 15.19 14.42
C PHE A 63 13.68 13.99 14.45
N PHE A 64 14.69 13.97 13.57
CA PHE A 64 15.66 12.88 13.53
C PHE A 64 16.75 12.97 14.62
N GLU A 65 16.88 14.10 15.32
CA GLU A 65 17.67 14.18 16.56
C GLU A 65 16.92 13.55 17.73
N GLN A 66 15.62 13.80 17.83
CA GLN A 66 14.74 13.20 18.84
C GLN A 66 14.55 11.69 18.62
N TYR A 67 14.45 11.27 17.36
CA TYR A 67 14.22 9.88 16.97
C TYR A 67 15.36 9.38 16.08
N PRO A 68 16.48 8.92 16.69
CA PRO A 68 17.64 8.43 15.95
C PRO A 68 17.38 7.08 15.29
N TRP A 69 18.23 6.74 14.31
CA TRP A 69 18.17 5.45 13.63
C TRP A 69 18.66 4.30 14.53
N PRO A 70 18.11 3.08 14.39
CA PRO A 70 17.12 2.67 13.39
C PRO A 70 15.67 2.98 13.79
N LEU A 71 14.88 3.46 12.82
CA LEU A 71 13.55 4.03 13.06
C LEU A 71 12.50 3.45 12.12
N ILE A 72 11.26 3.32 12.62
CA ILE A 72 10.05 3.09 11.84
C ILE A 72 9.18 4.34 11.93
N ILE A 73 8.78 4.89 10.78
CA ILE A 73 7.83 6.01 10.69
C ILE A 73 6.56 5.53 10.02
N ASP A 74 5.45 5.58 10.76
CA ASP A 74 4.10 5.31 10.27
C ASP A 74 3.40 6.58 9.82
N GLU A 75 2.49 6.42 8.86
CA GLU A 75 1.74 7.50 8.22
C GLU A 75 2.63 8.66 7.72
N VAL A 76 3.80 8.33 7.14
CA VAL A 76 4.83 9.29 6.71
C VAL A 76 4.29 10.35 5.73
N GLN A 77 3.19 10.05 5.05
CA GLN A 77 2.57 10.99 4.13
C GLN A 77 2.10 12.30 4.77
N TYR A 78 1.94 12.31 6.10
CA TYR A 78 1.53 13.49 6.85
C TYR A 78 2.64 14.53 7.06
N ALA A 79 3.91 14.15 6.83
CA ALA A 79 5.05 15.06 6.91
C ALA A 79 6.01 14.86 5.71
N PRO A 80 5.62 15.27 4.48
CA PRO A 80 6.44 15.11 3.29
C PRO A 80 7.79 15.86 3.34
N ARG A 81 7.95 16.86 4.22
CA ARG A 81 9.25 17.55 4.38
C ARG A 81 10.34 16.68 5.01
N LEU A 82 10.01 15.50 5.53
CA LEU A 82 11.00 14.51 5.95
C LEU A 82 11.86 13.99 4.78
N PHE A 83 11.33 13.90 3.56
CA PHE A 83 12.02 13.23 2.45
C PHE A 83 13.37 13.87 2.03
N PRO A 84 13.46 15.22 1.87
CA PRO A 84 14.75 15.87 1.64
C PRO A 84 15.78 15.63 2.75
N GLU A 85 15.36 15.65 4.01
CA GLU A 85 16.26 15.42 5.15
C GLU A 85 16.71 13.96 5.24
N ILE A 86 15.82 13.00 4.97
CA ILE A 86 16.15 11.58 4.83
C ILE A 86 17.24 11.40 3.77
N LYS A 87 17.07 12.02 2.59
CA LYS A 87 18.05 11.97 1.50
C LYS A 87 19.41 12.49 1.95
N LYS A 88 19.45 13.67 2.59
CA LYS A 88 20.68 14.29 3.10
C LYS A 88 21.40 13.35 4.07
N ARG A 89 20.72 12.85 5.10
CA ARG A 89 21.31 11.95 6.11
C ARG A 89 21.83 10.64 5.52
N ILE A 90 21.13 10.07 4.55
CA ILE A 90 21.59 8.85 3.86
C ILE A 90 22.85 9.13 3.04
N ASP A 91 22.92 10.27 2.36
CA ASP A 91 24.08 10.66 1.56
C ASP A 91 25.29 10.92 2.46
N ASP A 92 25.10 11.59 3.59
CA ASP A 92 26.16 11.81 4.59
C ASP A 92 26.66 10.49 5.18
N LEU A 93 25.75 9.57 5.51
CA LEU A 93 26.10 8.24 5.99
C LEU A 93 26.88 7.43 4.94
N ARG A 94 26.58 7.59 3.66
CA ARG A 94 27.33 6.95 2.56
C ARG A 94 28.72 7.56 2.38
N ARG A 95 28.88 8.88 2.54
CA ARG A 95 30.17 9.57 2.43
C ARG A 95 31.12 9.25 3.58
N ALA A 96 30.59 9.11 4.79
CA ALA A 96 31.38 8.82 5.99
C ALA A 96 31.95 7.39 6.01
N ARG A 97 31.51 6.49 5.12
CA ARG A 97 31.92 5.09 5.12
C ARG A 97 33.11 4.81 4.20
N PRO A 98 34.10 4.03 4.65
CA PRO A 98 35.15 3.48 3.80
C PRO A 98 34.55 2.68 2.63
N GLN A 99 35.22 2.68 1.47
CA GLN A 99 34.72 1.99 0.28
C GLN A 99 34.53 0.47 0.48
N SER A 100 35.22 -0.13 1.46
CA SER A 100 35.11 -1.53 1.86
C SER A 100 33.83 -1.88 2.63
N GLU A 101 33.07 -0.91 3.14
CA GLU A 101 31.82 -1.10 3.92
C GLU A 101 30.61 -0.39 3.29
N LYS A 102 30.56 -0.35 1.95
CA LYS A 102 29.45 0.27 1.20
C LYS A 102 28.09 -0.41 1.41
N VAL A 103 28.08 -1.65 1.89
CA VAL A 103 26.85 -2.40 2.17
C VAL A 103 26.41 -2.15 3.60
N LEU A 104 25.17 -1.69 3.77
CA LEU A 104 24.56 -1.55 5.08
C LEU A 104 24.30 -2.93 5.69
N SER A 105 24.82 -3.17 6.90
CA SER A 105 24.49 -4.38 7.68
C SER A 105 23.03 -4.38 8.14
N ARG A 106 22.41 -3.19 8.26
CA ARG A 106 20.99 -3.02 8.55
C ARG A 106 20.44 -1.76 7.88
N SER A 107 19.21 -1.84 7.40
CA SER A 107 18.48 -0.69 6.89
C SER A 107 18.20 0.30 8.03
N PRO A 108 18.64 1.56 7.98
CA PRO A 108 18.41 2.53 9.05
C PRO A 108 16.94 2.94 9.19
N LEU A 109 16.17 3.02 8.10
CA LEU A 109 14.85 3.65 8.14
C LEU A 109 13.79 2.81 7.44
N TRP A 110 12.69 2.53 8.14
CA TRP A 110 11.50 1.91 7.57
C TRP A 110 10.35 2.92 7.57
N LEU A 111 9.63 2.99 6.45
CA LEU A 111 8.51 3.90 6.26
C LEU A 111 7.27 3.10 5.87
N THR A 112 6.11 3.55 6.32
CA THR A 112 4.81 3.10 5.82
C THR A 112 3.86 4.29 5.75
N GLY A 113 2.78 4.10 5.00
CA GLY A 113 1.76 5.12 4.77
C GLY A 113 0.77 4.72 3.69
N SER A 114 -0.18 5.61 3.41
CA SER A 114 -1.12 5.43 2.30
C SER A 114 -0.41 5.43 0.93
N ASN A 115 -0.97 4.66 -0.01
CA ASN A 115 -0.35 4.40 -1.31
C ASN A 115 -0.15 5.68 -2.15
N GLN A 116 -1.01 6.69 -2.01
CA GLN A 116 -0.99 7.86 -2.90
C GLN A 116 0.27 8.73 -2.76
N ILE A 117 0.69 9.07 -1.54
CA ILE A 117 1.81 10.01 -1.33
C ILE A 117 3.17 9.31 -1.48
N LEU A 118 3.25 8.02 -1.15
CA LEU A 118 4.45 7.20 -1.44
C LEU A 118 4.64 6.91 -2.93
N LEU A 119 3.67 7.29 -3.77
CA LEU A 119 3.75 7.25 -5.23
C LEU A 119 3.99 8.64 -5.84
N ASP A 120 3.99 9.72 -5.04
CA ASP A 120 4.28 11.09 -5.50
C ASP A 120 5.67 11.14 -6.14
N GLN A 121 5.74 11.73 -7.33
CA GLN A 121 6.96 11.84 -8.11
C GLN A 121 8.09 12.53 -7.33
N ARG A 122 7.80 13.59 -6.56
CA ARG A 122 8.79 14.34 -5.77
C ARG A 122 9.39 13.50 -4.66
N VAL A 123 8.58 12.66 -4.03
CA VAL A 123 9.01 11.70 -3.00
C VAL A 123 9.90 10.64 -3.63
N ARG A 124 9.49 10.09 -4.78
CA ARG A 124 10.26 9.07 -5.50
C ARG A 124 11.58 9.61 -6.03
N GLU A 125 11.62 10.85 -6.52
CA GLU A 125 12.84 11.53 -6.94
C GLU A 125 13.80 11.75 -5.77
N SER A 126 13.28 12.17 -4.62
CA SER A 126 14.08 12.38 -3.41
C SER A 126 14.74 11.07 -2.92
N LEU A 127 14.03 9.94 -3.03
CA LEU A 127 14.48 8.64 -2.56
C LEU A 127 15.03 7.71 -3.66
N ALA A 128 15.19 8.20 -4.88
CA ALA A 128 15.69 7.41 -6.01
C ALA A 128 17.07 6.80 -5.69
N GLY A 129 17.22 5.49 -5.89
CA GLY A 129 18.44 4.73 -5.58
C GLY A 129 18.77 4.61 -4.08
N ARG A 130 17.85 4.99 -3.19
CA ARG A 130 18.01 4.97 -1.72
C ARG A 130 16.92 4.18 -1.01
N ALA A 131 15.77 3.97 -1.66
CA ALA A 131 14.64 3.24 -1.12
C ALA A 131 14.32 1.96 -1.89
N GLY A 132 14.03 0.89 -1.15
CA GLY A 132 13.29 -0.28 -1.64
C GLY A 132 11.81 -0.12 -1.35
N TYR A 133 10.98 -0.46 -2.32
CA TYR A 133 9.53 -0.40 -2.16
C TYR A 133 8.94 -1.80 -2.15
N PHE A 134 8.11 -2.07 -1.15
CA PHE A 134 7.49 -3.36 -0.89
C PHE A 134 5.99 -3.17 -0.82
N SER A 135 5.23 -4.10 -1.39
CA SER A 135 3.77 -4.08 -1.39
C SER A 135 3.27 -5.21 -0.49
N LEU A 136 2.47 -4.87 0.51
CA LEU A 136 1.74 -5.79 1.36
C LEU A 136 0.27 -5.79 0.93
N HIS A 137 -0.19 -6.94 0.46
CA HIS A 137 -1.58 -7.19 0.13
C HIS A 137 -2.32 -7.78 1.35
N THR A 138 -3.61 -8.03 1.19
CA THR A 138 -4.36 -8.93 2.05
C THR A 138 -3.69 -10.32 2.10
N LEU A 139 -4.10 -11.15 3.06
CA LEU A 139 -3.53 -12.48 3.22
C LEU A 139 -3.75 -13.31 1.96
N SER A 140 -2.68 -13.86 1.42
CA SER A 140 -2.76 -14.77 0.29
C SER A 140 -3.42 -16.08 0.73
N VAL A 141 -4.01 -16.81 -0.22
CA VAL A 141 -4.51 -18.17 0.04
C VAL A 141 -3.41 -19.06 0.61
N ALA A 142 -2.16 -18.91 0.16
CA ALA A 142 -1.03 -19.66 0.68
C ALA A 142 -0.68 -19.27 2.13
N GLU A 143 -0.69 -17.97 2.47
CA GLU A 143 -0.49 -17.48 3.84
C GLU A 143 -1.57 -18.05 4.77
N LEU A 144 -2.83 -18.08 4.33
CA LEU A 144 -3.95 -18.63 5.09
C LEU A 144 -3.86 -20.14 5.27
N GLN A 145 -3.56 -20.90 4.20
CA GLN A 145 -3.39 -22.35 4.29
C GLN A 145 -2.25 -22.77 5.21
N ASN A 146 -1.17 -22.00 5.23
CA ASN A 146 -0.01 -22.27 6.10
C ASN A 146 -0.26 -21.83 7.55
N GLY A 147 -1.06 -20.78 7.77
CA GLY A 147 -1.30 -20.20 9.08
C GLY A 147 -2.52 -20.75 9.82
N LEU A 148 -3.48 -21.33 9.09
CA LEU A 148 -4.76 -21.80 9.62
C LEU A 148 -4.97 -23.27 9.29
N GLU A 149 -5.03 -24.10 10.33
CA GLU A 149 -5.27 -25.52 10.19
C GLU A 149 -6.69 -25.78 9.65
N GLY A 150 -6.82 -26.62 8.62
CA GLY A 150 -8.11 -26.95 8.00
C GLY A 150 -8.71 -25.84 7.11
N PHE A 151 -7.95 -24.81 6.75
CA PHE A 151 -8.45 -23.71 5.92
C PHE A 151 -8.98 -24.18 4.55
N SER A 152 -10.21 -23.76 4.23
CA SER A 152 -10.83 -23.99 2.93
C SER A 152 -10.72 -22.76 2.03
N VAL A 153 -10.19 -22.95 0.82
CA VAL A 153 -10.12 -21.89 -0.20
C VAL A 153 -11.50 -21.29 -0.50
N LYS A 154 -12.59 -22.07 -0.33
CA LYS A 154 -13.96 -21.58 -0.50
C LYS A 154 -14.31 -20.47 0.49
N GLU A 155 -13.76 -20.50 1.70
CA GLU A 155 -13.97 -19.42 2.67
C GLU A 155 -13.27 -18.14 2.23
N CYS A 156 -12.10 -18.23 1.61
CA CYS A 156 -11.39 -17.09 1.06
C CYS A 156 -12.23 -16.32 0.04
N PHE A 157 -12.97 -17.03 -0.84
CA PHE A 157 -13.80 -16.38 -1.85
C PHE A 157 -14.96 -15.56 -1.27
N LEU A 158 -15.37 -15.84 -0.03
CA LEU A 158 -16.46 -15.12 0.64
C LEU A 158 -15.94 -14.06 1.62
N LYS A 159 -14.77 -14.30 2.23
CA LYS A 159 -14.19 -13.43 3.26
C LYS A 159 -13.16 -12.45 2.71
N GLY A 160 -12.48 -12.79 1.61
CA GLY A 160 -11.23 -12.14 1.22
C GLY A 160 -10.08 -12.48 2.17
N GLY A 161 -8.89 -11.96 1.92
CA GLY A 161 -7.69 -12.12 2.75
C GLY A 161 -7.55 -11.11 3.91
N TRP A 162 -8.59 -10.38 4.30
CA TRP A 162 -8.49 -9.35 5.35
C TRP A 162 -8.09 -9.95 6.71
N PRO A 163 -6.94 -9.59 7.31
CA PRO A 163 -6.47 -10.22 8.54
C PRO A 163 -7.49 -10.17 9.69
N GLU A 164 -8.23 -9.07 9.82
CA GLU A 164 -9.23 -8.88 10.88
C GLU A 164 -10.33 -9.93 10.85
N LEU A 165 -10.75 -10.39 9.65
CA LEU A 165 -11.79 -11.41 9.48
C LEU A 165 -11.34 -12.81 9.92
N TYR A 166 -10.03 -13.03 10.05
CA TYR A 166 -9.45 -14.28 10.54
C TYR A 166 -9.08 -14.21 12.02
N VAL A 167 -8.72 -13.02 12.52
CA VAL A 167 -8.46 -12.78 13.95
C VAL A 167 -9.77 -12.74 14.75
N THR A 168 -10.84 -12.22 14.14
CA THR A 168 -12.15 -12.01 14.77
C THR A 168 -13.24 -12.80 14.03
N PRO A 169 -13.40 -14.12 14.26
CA PRO A 169 -14.32 -14.96 13.47
C PRO A 169 -15.80 -14.60 13.59
N SER A 170 -16.19 -13.87 14.65
CA SER A 170 -17.56 -13.38 14.84
C SER A 170 -17.91 -12.20 13.94
N LEU A 171 -16.93 -11.58 13.28
CA LEU A 171 -17.14 -10.43 12.43
C LEU A 171 -17.76 -10.87 11.09
N SER A 172 -18.89 -10.27 10.73
CA SER A 172 -19.53 -10.51 9.44
C SER A 172 -18.64 -9.96 8.30
N PRO A 173 -18.22 -10.79 7.33
CA PRO A 173 -17.43 -10.33 6.18
C PRO A 173 -18.16 -9.24 5.39
N VAL A 174 -19.48 -9.39 5.23
CA VAL A 174 -20.31 -8.42 4.50
C VAL A 174 -20.33 -7.07 5.20
N GLU A 175 -20.53 -7.05 6.52
CA GLU A 175 -20.53 -5.80 7.29
C GLU A 175 -19.15 -5.15 7.31
N TYR A 176 -18.09 -5.95 7.49
CA TYR A 176 -16.72 -5.47 7.45
C TYR A 176 -16.37 -4.82 6.11
N LEU A 177 -16.66 -5.51 5.00
CA LEU A 177 -16.38 -5.00 3.66
C LEU A 177 -17.23 -3.77 3.35
N ASN A 178 -18.52 -3.75 3.70
CA ASN A 178 -19.36 -2.54 3.54
C ASN A 178 -18.80 -1.35 4.33
N ASN A 179 -18.39 -1.57 5.58
CA ASN A 179 -17.77 -0.52 6.40
C ASN A 179 -16.43 -0.07 5.81
N TYR A 180 -15.64 -0.98 5.24
CA TYR A 180 -14.40 -0.65 4.54
C TYR A 180 -14.68 0.24 3.33
N LEU A 181 -15.64 -0.11 2.48
CA LEU A 181 -16.04 0.69 1.31
C LEU A 181 -16.46 2.11 1.73
N LEU A 182 -17.38 2.23 2.71
CA LEU A 182 -17.89 3.50 3.22
C LEU A 182 -16.81 4.36 3.89
N SER A 183 -15.94 3.76 4.70
CA SER A 183 -14.98 4.53 5.50
C SER A 183 -13.72 4.91 4.75
N TYR A 184 -13.23 4.04 3.86
CA TYR A 184 -11.94 4.22 3.17
C TYR A 184 -12.11 4.67 1.72
N LEU A 185 -12.96 4.03 0.93
CA LEU A 185 -13.07 4.40 -0.48
C LEU A 185 -13.76 5.76 -0.65
N GLU A 186 -14.83 6.02 0.10
CA GLU A 186 -15.60 7.26 -0.02
C GLU A 186 -14.95 8.46 0.65
N LYS A 187 -14.14 8.27 1.71
CA LYS A 187 -13.45 9.39 2.37
C LYS A 187 -12.03 9.54 1.84
N ASP A 188 -11.19 8.54 2.04
CA ASP A 188 -9.77 8.71 1.76
C ASP A 188 -9.51 8.80 0.25
N ILE A 189 -10.17 8.00 -0.60
CA ILE A 189 -9.88 7.98 -2.04
C ILE A 189 -10.68 9.02 -2.82
N VAL A 190 -11.98 9.10 -2.59
CA VAL A 190 -12.86 10.06 -3.27
C VAL A 190 -12.46 11.50 -2.93
N MET A 191 -12.21 11.84 -1.65
CA MET A 191 -11.84 13.21 -1.30
C MET A 191 -10.42 13.57 -1.74
N SER A 192 -9.43 12.68 -1.53
CA SER A 192 -8.05 12.96 -1.93
C SER A 192 -7.87 13.09 -3.44
N ALA A 193 -8.62 12.30 -4.22
CA ALA A 193 -8.59 12.36 -5.67
C ALA A 193 -9.53 13.42 -6.27
N GLY A 194 -10.28 14.15 -5.43
CA GLY A 194 -11.20 15.19 -5.89
C GLY A 194 -12.36 14.65 -6.73
N ILE A 195 -12.85 13.44 -6.45
CA ILE A 195 -13.98 12.84 -7.18
C ILE A 195 -15.26 13.61 -6.83
N LEU A 196 -15.73 14.44 -7.76
CA LEU A 196 -16.93 15.25 -7.58
C LEU A 196 -18.22 14.43 -7.65
N LYS A 197 -18.26 13.42 -8.53
CA LYS A 197 -19.46 12.60 -8.79
C LYS A 197 -19.47 11.33 -7.94
N VAL A 198 -19.55 11.48 -6.62
CA VAL A 198 -19.44 10.37 -5.64
C VAL A 198 -20.45 9.24 -5.91
N SER A 199 -21.73 9.56 -6.08
CA SER A 199 -22.76 8.54 -6.37
C SER A 199 -22.53 7.79 -7.69
N ALA A 200 -21.93 8.45 -8.70
CA ALA A 200 -21.59 7.78 -9.96
C ALA A 200 -20.37 6.85 -9.78
N PHE A 201 -19.41 7.23 -8.95
CA PHE A 201 -18.27 6.40 -8.57
C PHE A 201 -18.71 5.16 -7.79
N GLU A 202 -19.58 5.30 -6.79
CA GLU A 202 -20.16 4.18 -6.03
C GLU A 202 -20.87 3.17 -6.95
N LYS A 203 -21.73 3.67 -7.85
CA LYS A 203 -22.41 2.82 -8.84
C LYS A 203 -21.41 2.14 -9.78
N ALA A 204 -20.38 2.85 -10.22
CA ALA A 204 -19.34 2.26 -11.06
C ALA A 204 -18.60 1.14 -10.31
N LEU A 205 -18.26 1.34 -9.03
CA LEU A 205 -17.62 0.35 -8.19
C LEU A 205 -18.50 -0.90 -8.03
N GLY A 206 -19.81 -0.73 -7.79
CA GLY A 206 -20.77 -1.85 -7.76
C GLY A 206 -20.87 -2.60 -9.09
N LEU A 207 -20.90 -1.88 -10.22
CA LEU A 207 -20.89 -2.50 -11.56
C LEU A 207 -19.59 -3.26 -11.84
N LEU A 208 -18.45 -2.75 -11.37
CA LEU A 208 -17.16 -3.44 -11.45
C LEU A 208 -17.18 -4.74 -10.63
N GLY A 209 -17.72 -4.70 -9.40
CA GLY A 209 -17.92 -5.86 -8.53
C GLY A 209 -18.80 -6.94 -9.18
N ALA A 210 -19.91 -6.53 -9.80
CA ALA A 210 -20.80 -7.45 -10.50
C ALA A 210 -20.18 -8.07 -11.77
N ARG A 211 -19.07 -7.51 -12.27
CA ARG A 211 -18.43 -7.88 -13.54
C ARG A 211 -16.98 -8.34 -13.36
N VAL A 212 -16.60 -8.76 -12.16
CA VAL A 212 -15.27 -9.32 -11.88
C VAL A 212 -14.96 -10.46 -12.85
N SER A 213 -13.70 -10.55 -13.30
CA SER A 213 -13.21 -11.57 -14.24
C SER A 213 -13.79 -11.49 -15.66
N THR A 214 -14.63 -10.49 -15.97
CA THR A 214 -15.10 -10.21 -17.34
C THR A 214 -14.18 -9.22 -18.07
N LEU A 215 -14.31 -9.12 -19.40
CA LEU A 215 -13.55 -8.11 -20.16
C LEU A 215 -14.05 -6.72 -19.79
N LEU A 216 -13.12 -5.86 -19.36
CA LEU A 216 -13.44 -4.51 -18.94
C LEU A 216 -13.88 -3.65 -20.12
N ASN A 217 -15.05 -3.01 -19.97
CA ASN A 217 -15.59 -2.03 -20.90
C ASN A 217 -15.90 -0.72 -20.17
N ALA A 218 -14.93 0.20 -20.15
CA ALA A 218 -15.06 1.49 -19.47
C ALA A 218 -16.18 2.36 -20.08
N SER A 219 -16.40 2.30 -21.39
CA SER A 219 -17.45 3.07 -22.06
C SER A 219 -18.85 2.64 -21.64
N GLU A 220 -19.06 1.34 -21.47
CA GLU A 220 -20.35 0.81 -21.02
C GLU A 220 -20.65 1.18 -19.57
N ILE A 221 -19.65 1.05 -18.68
CA ILE A 221 -19.78 1.50 -17.28
C ILE A 221 -20.09 3.00 -17.24
N ALA A 222 -19.38 3.80 -18.04
CA ALA A 222 -19.57 5.24 -18.11
C ALA A 222 -21.00 5.63 -18.55
N ALA A 223 -21.54 4.92 -19.55
CA ALA A 223 -22.91 5.09 -20.01
C ALA A 223 -23.93 4.78 -18.90
N HIS A 224 -23.73 3.71 -18.13
CA HIS A 224 -24.64 3.33 -17.04
C HIS A 224 -24.62 4.32 -15.86
N VAL A 225 -23.50 5.00 -15.61
CA VAL A 225 -23.36 5.91 -14.46
C VAL A 225 -23.40 7.40 -14.83
N GLY A 226 -23.57 7.73 -16.10
CA GLY A 226 -23.75 9.12 -16.58
C GLY A 226 -22.46 9.96 -16.55
N VAL A 227 -21.32 9.36 -16.92
CA VAL A 227 -20.02 10.04 -17.01
C VAL A 227 -19.32 9.74 -18.33
N GLN A 228 -18.16 10.37 -18.57
CA GLN A 228 -17.34 10.07 -19.74
C GLN A 228 -16.49 8.82 -19.49
N ALA A 229 -16.16 8.08 -20.56
CA ALA A 229 -15.29 6.90 -20.46
C ALA A 229 -13.92 7.22 -19.85
N THR A 230 -13.38 8.40 -20.14
CA THR A 230 -12.14 8.94 -19.54
C THR A 230 -12.22 9.02 -18.03
N THR A 231 -13.35 9.48 -17.47
CA THR A 231 -13.58 9.52 -16.02
C THR A 231 -13.52 8.13 -15.39
N VAL A 232 -14.12 7.12 -16.03
CA VAL A 232 -14.04 5.73 -15.54
C VAL A 232 -12.61 5.20 -15.63
N GLN A 233 -11.87 5.53 -16.69
CA GLN A 233 -10.45 5.15 -16.81
C GLN A 233 -9.58 5.80 -15.71
N GLU A 234 -9.83 7.06 -15.37
CA GLU A 234 -9.17 7.75 -14.27
C GLU A 234 -9.47 7.08 -12.93
N TRP A 235 -10.73 6.72 -12.67
CA TRP A 235 -11.13 5.97 -11.47
C TRP A 235 -10.46 4.61 -11.39
N LEU A 236 -10.39 3.87 -12.49
CA LEU A 236 -9.70 2.57 -12.55
C LEU A 236 -8.21 2.70 -12.24
N GLY A 237 -7.54 3.70 -12.84
CA GLY A 237 -6.14 3.99 -12.54
C GLY A 237 -5.92 4.38 -11.07
N LEU A 238 -6.88 5.09 -10.47
CA LEU A 238 -6.86 5.41 -9.06
C LEU A 238 -7.02 4.16 -8.18
N LEU A 239 -7.99 3.30 -8.47
CA LEU A 239 -8.22 2.05 -7.75
C LEU A 239 -7.01 1.11 -7.84
N GLU A 240 -6.40 1.01 -9.03
CA GLU A 240 -5.21 0.17 -9.25
C GLU A 240 -3.98 0.71 -8.51
N ARG A 241 -3.72 2.03 -8.57
CA ARG A 241 -2.62 2.65 -7.79
C ARG A 241 -2.79 2.47 -6.29
N ASN A 242 -4.03 2.44 -5.81
CA ASN A 242 -4.36 2.19 -4.42
C ASN A 242 -4.42 0.70 -4.07
N GLN A 243 -4.13 -0.20 -5.02
CA GLN A 243 -4.14 -1.65 -4.86
C GLN A 243 -5.50 -2.22 -4.42
N ILE A 244 -6.59 -1.60 -4.86
CA ILE A 244 -7.95 -2.10 -4.63
C ILE A 244 -8.36 -3.05 -5.75
N VAL A 245 -7.91 -2.77 -6.97
CA VAL A 245 -8.15 -3.61 -8.14
C VAL A 245 -6.84 -3.94 -8.84
N PHE A 246 -6.86 -5.04 -9.57
CA PHE A 246 -5.79 -5.47 -10.47
C PHE A 246 -6.35 -5.68 -11.87
N LEU A 247 -5.72 -5.05 -12.86
CA LEU A 247 -6.04 -5.24 -14.27
C LEU A 247 -5.16 -6.33 -14.85
N LEU A 248 -5.72 -7.52 -15.06
CA LEU A 248 -5.03 -8.64 -15.67
C LEU A 248 -5.02 -8.45 -17.20
N PRO A 249 -3.86 -8.17 -17.84
CA PRO A 249 -3.77 -8.06 -19.28
C PRO A 249 -4.02 -9.41 -19.95
N GLY A 250 -4.53 -9.38 -21.18
CA GLY A 250 -4.75 -10.59 -21.95
C GLY A 250 -3.43 -11.30 -22.31
N TYR A 251 -3.45 -12.62 -22.32
CA TYR A 251 -2.30 -13.42 -22.75
C TYR A 251 -2.29 -13.55 -24.29
N PHE A 252 -1.27 -12.97 -24.93
CA PHE A 252 -1.06 -13.02 -26.39
C PHE A 252 0.40 -13.30 -26.71
N HIS A 253 0.77 -13.87 -27.85
CA HIS A 253 2.20 -13.97 -28.20
C HIS A 253 2.87 -12.60 -28.42
N ASN A 254 2.13 -11.64 -28.96
CA ASN A 254 2.61 -10.29 -29.27
C ASN A 254 2.43 -9.35 -28.08
N LEU A 255 3.52 -8.68 -27.65
CA LEU A 255 3.52 -7.74 -26.52
C LEU A 255 2.57 -6.55 -26.75
N SER A 256 2.59 -5.92 -27.93
CA SER A 256 1.69 -4.81 -28.26
C SER A 256 0.22 -5.23 -28.15
N LYS A 257 -0.12 -6.46 -28.56
CA LYS A 257 -1.48 -7.00 -28.38
C LYS A 257 -1.84 -7.18 -26.90
N ARG A 258 -0.90 -7.61 -26.04
CA ARG A 258 -1.13 -7.68 -24.58
C ARG A 258 -1.41 -6.32 -23.97
N LEU A 259 -0.76 -5.26 -24.48
CA LEU A 259 -0.89 -3.90 -23.97
C LEU A 259 -2.15 -3.17 -24.44
N ILE A 260 -2.67 -3.50 -25.63
CA ILE A 260 -3.80 -2.78 -26.24
C ILE A 260 -5.15 -3.46 -25.95
N LYS A 261 -5.17 -4.78 -25.74
CA LYS A 261 -6.42 -5.51 -25.53
C LYS A 261 -6.97 -5.28 -24.13
N SER A 262 -8.31 -5.18 -24.05
CA SER A 262 -9.02 -4.95 -22.80
C SER A 262 -8.62 -5.97 -21.73
N PRO A 263 -8.24 -5.52 -20.53
CA PRO A 263 -7.90 -6.41 -19.43
C PRO A 263 -9.16 -7.00 -18.78
N ARG A 264 -8.96 -7.98 -17.90
CA ARG A 264 -9.97 -8.39 -16.91
C ARG A 264 -9.67 -7.70 -15.59
N LEU A 265 -10.72 -7.34 -14.86
CA LEU A 265 -10.58 -6.71 -13.54
C LEU A 265 -10.82 -7.72 -12.41
N TYR A 266 -9.97 -7.66 -11.40
CA TYR A 266 -10.11 -8.38 -10.13
C TYR A 266 -10.02 -7.38 -8.97
N PHE A 267 -10.78 -7.60 -7.90
CA PHE A 267 -10.53 -6.93 -6.63
C PHE A 267 -9.37 -7.62 -5.91
N LEU A 268 -8.63 -6.85 -5.13
CA LEU A 268 -7.52 -7.32 -4.29
C LEU A 268 -8.00 -7.41 -2.84
N ASP A 269 -8.99 -8.27 -2.62
CA ASP A 269 -9.61 -8.54 -1.33
C ASP A 269 -9.00 -9.70 -0.55
#